data_AF-A0A9D8AYS4-F1
#
_entry.id   AF-A0A9D8AYS4-F1
#
_cell.length_a   1.000
_cell.length_b   1.000
_cell.length_c   1.000
_cell.angle_alpha   90.00
_cell.angle_beta   90.00
_cell.angle_gamma   90.00
#
_symmetry.space_group_name_H-M   'P 1'
#
loop_
_entity.id
_entity.type
_entity.pdbx_description
1 polymer ?
#
loop_
_entity_poly.entity_id
_entity_poly.type
_entity_poly.pdbx_seq_one_letter_code
_entity_poly.pdbx_strand_id
1 'polypeptide(L)' 'MDSRERTYLALEHGAGDRIPIDFWASSSMIRKLERGLALSYEAFLDLYDVDLRYI' A
#
# COMPACT_ATOMS: atom_id res chain seq x y z
N MET A 1 12.75 7.30 -3.76
CA MET A 1 12.68 5.86 -3.51
C MET A 1 11.26 5.43 -3.82
N ASP A 2 11.08 4.42 -4.65
CA ASP A 2 9.75 3.88 -4.93
C ASP A 2 9.33 2.83 -3.88
N SER A 3 8.08 2.37 -3.95
CA SER A 3 7.55 1.40 -2.98
C SER A 3 8.30 0.06 -3.01
N ARG A 4 8.81 -0.33 -4.19
CA ARG A 4 9.58 -1.55 -4.38
C ARG A 4 10.94 -1.45 -3.69
N GLU A 5 11.70 -0.40 -4.01
CA GLU A 5 13.02 -0.12 -3.40
C GLU A 5 12.92 -0.06 -1.88
N ARG A 6 11.90 0.63 -1.36
CA ARG A 6 11.66 0.75 0.09
C ARG A 6 11.36 -0.59 0.75
N THR A 7 10.55 -1.42 0.09
CA THR A 7 10.22 -2.77 0.58
C THR A 7 11.47 -3.65 0.67
N TYR A 8 12.32 -3.66 -0.36
CA TYR A 8 13.55 -4.44 -0.34
C TYR A 8 14.53 -3.96 0.74
N LEU A 9 14.72 -2.65 0.88
CA LEU A 9 15.57 -2.10 1.94
C LEU A 9 15.06 -2.49 3.34
N ALA A 10 13.74 -2.46 3.57
CA ALA A 10 13.16 -2.88 4.84
C ALA A 10 13.41 -4.38 5.12
N LEU A 11 13.29 -5.24 4.10
CA LEU A 11 13.59 -6.68 4.21
C LEU A 11 15.08 -6.95 4.49
N GLU A 12 15.97 -6.10 3.98
CA GLU A 12 17.42 -6.17 4.20
C GLU A 12 17.88 -5.45 5.49
N HIS A 13 16.94 -4.94 6.30
CA HIS A 13 17.22 -4.13 7.50
C HIS A 13 18.06 -2.86 7.20
N GLY A 14 17.97 -2.34 5.97
CA GLY A 14 18.59 -1.11 5.52
C GLY A 14 17.76 0.14 5.82
N ALA A 15 18.40 1.31 5.73
CA ALA A 15 17.72 2.59 5.90
C ALA A 15 16.98 3.01 4.61
N GLY A 16 15.67 3.18 4.72
CA GLY A 16 14.81 3.78 3.69
C GLY A 16 14.60 5.28 3.90
N ASP A 17 13.94 5.93 2.95
CA ASP A 17 13.45 7.32 3.11
C ASP A 17 12.26 7.41 4.10
N ARG A 18 11.51 6.32 4.26
CA ARG A 18 10.49 6.10 5.30
C ARG A 18 10.26 4.60 5.53
N ILE A 19 9.50 4.26 6.57
CA ILE A 19 9.03 2.88 6.81
C ILE A 19 7.96 2.53 5.76
N PRO A 20 7.99 1.31 5.16
CA PRO A 20 6.93 0.84 4.28
C PRO A 20 5.54 0.86 4.97
N ILE A 21 4.52 1.27 4.21
CA ILE A 21 3.13 1.25 4.62
C ILE A 21 2.52 -0.07 4.16
N ASP A 22 1.96 -0.79 5.12
CA ASP A 22 1.12 -1.96 4.90
C ASP A 22 -0.35 -1.60 5.08
N PHE A 23 -1.23 -2.14 4.23
CA PHE A 23 -2.67 -1.93 4.31
C PHE A 23 -3.42 -3.25 4.15
N TRP A 24 -4.13 -3.64 5.22
CA TRP A 24 -4.99 -4.82 5.23
C TRP A 24 -6.46 -4.42 5.36
N ALA A 25 -7.27 -4.94 4.45
CA ALA A 25 -8.72 -4.77 4.49
C ALA A 25 -9.43 -6.05 4.07
N SER A 26 -10.57 -6.31 4.70
CA SER A 26 -11.48 -7.36 4.24
C SER A 26 -12.15 -6.96 2.92
N SER A 27 -12.64 -7.95 2.17
CA SER A 27 -13.38 -7.68 0.92
C SER A 27 -14.62 -6.80 1.12
N SER A 28 -15.26 -6.85 2.29
CA SER A 28 -16.38 -5.94 2.61
C SER A 28 -15.92 -4.51 2.85
N MET A 29 -14.74 -4.31 3.44
CA MET A 29 -14.15 -2.99 3.63
C MET A 29 -13.63 -2.40 2.32
N ILE A 30 -12.96 -3.19 1.47
CA ILE A 30 -12.53 -2.78 0.13
C ILE A 30 -13.72 -2.23 -0.67
N ARG A 31 -14.83 -2.98 -0.73
CA ARG A 31 -16.06 -2.53 -1.40
C ARG A 31 -16.66 -1.24 -0.81
N LYS A 32 -16.48 -0.99 0.49
CA LYS A 32 -16.93 0.26 1.13
C LYS A 32 -16.06 1.43 0.72
N LEU A 33 -14.74 1.22 0.66
CA LEU A 33 -13.77 2.23 0.20
C LEU A 33 -14.03 2.61 -1.25
N GLU A 34 -14.20 1.63 -2.13
CA GLU A 34 -14.45 1.88 -3.56
C GLU A 34 -15.70 2.72 -3.78
N ARG A 35 -16.80 2.40 -3.08
CA ARG A 35 -18.04 3.19 -3.15
C ARG A 35 -17.93 4.56 -2.50
N GLY A 36 -17.27 4.64 -1.35
CA GLY A 36 -17.18 5.87 -0.56
C GLY A 36 -16.24 6.91 -1.16
N LEU A 37 -15.20 6.46 -1.87
CA LEU A 37 -14.16 7.31 -2.45
C LEU A 37 -14.28 7.45 -3.97
N ALA A 38 -15.16 6.66 -4.62
CA ALA A 38 -15.26 6.57 -6.08
C ALA A 38 -13.91 6.25 -6.76
N LEU A 39 -13.11 5.40 -6.11
CA LEU A 39 -11.81 4.91 -6.59
C LEU A 39 -11.84 3.39 -6.74
N SER A 40 -11.07 2.83 -7.66
CA SER A 40 -10.77 1.39 -7.61
C SER A 40 -9.88 1.09 -6.41
N TYR A 41 -9.84 -0.17 -5.97
CA TYR A 41 -8.91 -0.58 -4.92
C TYR A 41 -7.45 -0.25 -5.27
N GLU A 42 -7.02 -0.51 -6.51
CA GLU A 42 -5.66 -0.16 -6.96
C GLU A 42 -5.38 1.35 -6.89
N ALA A 43 -6.32 2.18 -7.36
CA ALA A 43 -6.17 3.63 -7.30
C ALA A 43 -6.12 4.14 -5.85
N PHE A 44 -6.82 3.48 -4.92
CA PHE A 44 -6.71 3.75 -3.49
C PHE A 44 -5.30 3.41 -2.97
N LEU A 45 -4.77 2.21 -3.28
CA LEU A 45 -3.42 1.82 -2.84
C LEU A 45 -2.33 2.75 -3.40
N ASP A 46 -2.48 3.19 -4.65
CA ASP A 46 -1.60 4.18 -5.26
C ASP A 46 -1.70 5.55 -4.58
N LEU A 47 -2.93 6.04 -4.37
CA LEU A 47 -3.18 7.37 -3.77
C LEU A 47 -2.60 7.49 -2.35
N TYR A 48 -2.64 6.40 -1.59
CA TYR A 48 -2.15 6.37 -0.21
C TYR A 48 -0.71 5.81 -0.08
N ASP A 49 -0.01 5.64 -1.20
CA ASP A 49 1.40 5.20 -1.26
C ASP A 49 1.65 3.90 -0.48
N VAL A 50 0.73 2.93 -0.62
CA VAL A 50 0.84 1.61 0.02
C VAL A 50 1.94 0.80 -0.66
N ASP A 51 2.93 0.41 0.13
CA ASP A 51 4.13 -0.29 -0.33
C ASP A 51 3.90 -1.79 -0.46
N LEU A 52 3.34 -2.39 0.59
CA LEU A 52 3.14 -3.82 0.68
C LEU A 52 1.79 -4.19 0.08
N ARG A 53 1.83 -4.64 -1.17
CA ARG A 53 0.68 -5.21 -1.88
C ARG A 53 0.84 -6.72 -1.91
N TYR A 54 -0.01 -7.43 -1.17
CA TYR A 54 -0.04 -8.88 -1.22
C TYR A 54 -0.48 -9.31 -2.63
N ILE A 55 0.39 -10.00 -3.37
CA ILE A 55 0.12 -10.56 -4.71
C ILE A 55 -0.51 -11.94 -4.57
#